data_AF-A0AB38AGC5-F1
#
_entry.id   AF-A0AB38AGC5-F1
#
_cell.length_a   1.000
_cell.length_b   1.000
_cell.length_c   1.000
_cell.angle_alpha   90.00
_cell.angle_beta   90.00
_cell.angle_gamma   90.00
#
_symmetry.space_group_name_H-M   'P 1'
#
loop_
_entity.id
_entity.type
_entity.pdbx_description
1 polymer ?
#
loop_
_entity_poly.entity_id
_entity_poly.type
_entity_poly.pdbx_seq_one_letter_code
_entity_poly.pdbx_strand_id
1 'polypeptide(L)'
;MSLGELDLAGPPEKHAARLWELGVRRVRLAEEIDLTALDDPGAAPDAAAHAVRQLCLVRDLTARAVLVQWQLRLPAEPADGWRELCHLQPPRTLSGPADEAAALSRWRDEHYLCKCVWRQGPGFVQIRDRRWGHLRRFTTDEPGYREAIGQLSYGAPLSAVPEAIAADFLEERLVSRTGPLLWWLPYRVNRWLQEAMAI
;
A
#
# COMPACT_ATOMS: atom_id res chain seq x y z
N MET A 1 26.82 6.01 0.65
CA MET A 1 26.38 7.17 1.47
C MET A 1 25.13 6.75 2.25
N SER A 2 25.06 7.02 3.55
CA SER A 2 23.89 6.76 4.40
C SER A 2 23.34 8.10 4.87
N LEU A 3 22.02 8.27 4.86
CA LEU A 3 21.36 9.46 5.42
C LEU A 3 21.08 9.31 6.92
N GLY A 4 21.44 8.18 7.53
CA GLY A 4 21.16 7.90 8.94
C GLY A 4 19.68 7.64 9.22
N GLU A 5 19.27 7.90 10.46
CA GLU A 5 17.88 7.86 10.89
C GLU A 5 17.20 9.19 10.55
N LEU A 6 15.99 9.12 10.01
CA LEU A 6 15.23 10.28 9.55
C LEU A 6 13.82 10.22 10.11
N ASP A 7 13.46 11.21 10.91
CA ASP A 7 12.07 11.44 11.30
C ASP A 7 11.32 12.13 10.16
N LEU A 8 10.32 11.43 9.63
CA LEU A 8 9.51 11.93 8.51
C LEU A 8 8.40 12.84 9.03
N ALA A 9 8.73 14.13 9.19
CA ALA A 9 7.76 15.16 9.52
C ALA A 9 6.97 15.65 8.30
N GLY A 10 5.76 16.15 8.54
CA GLY A 10 4.90 16.75 7.53
C GLY A 10 3.99 15.76 6.78
N PRO A 11 3.39 16.19 5.66
CA PRO A 11 2.35 15.41 4.99
C PRO A 11 2.88 14.09 4.42
N PRO A 12 2.23 12.94 4.70
CA PRO A 12 2.71 11.62 4.30
C PRO A 12 2.88 11.48 2.79
N GLU A 13 2.06 12.18 2.01
CA GLU A 13 2.10 12.15 0.55
C GLU A 13 3.39 12.70 -0.09
N LYS A 14 4.19 13.42 0.71
CA LYS A 14 5.44 14.02 0.26
C LYS A 14 6.67 13.21 0.67
N HIS A 15 6.54 12.27 1.61
CA HIS A 15 7.69 11.57 2.21
C HIS A 15 8.50 10.79 1.17
N ALA A 16 7.85 9.94 0.37
CA ALA A 16 8.54 9.14 -0.64
C ALA A 16 9.17 10.02 -1.75
N ALA A 17 8.55 11.15 -2.08
CA ALA A 17 9.11 12.12 -3.04
C ALA A 17 10.38 12.77 -2.51
N ARG A 18 10.32 13.27 -1.27
CA ARG A 18 11.46 13.90 -0.60
C ARG A 18 12.63 12.94 -0.45
N LEU A 19 12.39 11.70 0.00
CA LEU A 19 13.44 10.69 0.11
C LEU A 19 14.09 10.40 -1.25
N TRP A 20 13.28 10.28 -2.30
CA TRP A 20 13.79 10.09 -3.65
C TRP A 20 14.70 11.23 -4.13
N GLU A 21 14.29 12.48 -3.89
CA GLU A 21 15.04 13.70 -4.24
C GLU A 21 16.37 13.79 -3.48
N LEU A 22 16.42 13.27 -2.25
CA LEU A 22 17.65 13.10 -1.47
C LEU A 22 18.55 11.96 -1.96
N GLY A 23 18.18 11.28 -3.05
CA GLY A 23 18.97 10.17 -3.62
C GLY A 23 18.77 8.83 -2.92
N VAL A 24 17.75 8.68 -2.07
CA VAL A 24 17.49 7.42 -1.37
C VAL A 24 17.10 6.32 -2.37
N ARG A 25 17.77 5.17 -2.25
CA ARG A 25 17.46 3.95 -3.01
C ARG A 25 17.20 2.73 -2.11
N ARG A 26 17.43 2.88 -0.80
CA ARG A 26 17.11 1.88 0.21
C ARG A 26 16.61 2.56 1.49
N VAL A 27 15.53 2.04 2.06
CA VAL A 27 14.94 2.47 3.33
C VAL A 27 14.77 1.26 4.22
N ARG A 28 14.98 1.43 5.53
CA ARG A 28 14.60 0.46 6.55
C ARG A 28 13.60 1.11 7.50
N LEU A 29 12.41 0.54 7.61
CA LEU A 29 11.45 0.90 8.65
C LEU A 29 11.95 0.28 9.95
N ALA A 30 12.04 1.09 11.01
CA ALA A 30 12.56 0.65 12.29
C ALA A 30 11.57 -0.28 13.02
N GLU A 31 10.30 0.05 12.95
CA GLU A 31 9.21 -0.65 13.64
C GLU A 31 8.60 -1.77 12.78
N GLU A 32 8.09 -2.79 13.45
CA GLU A 32 7.17 -3.76 12.83
C GLU A 32 5.81 -3.11 12.62
N ILE A 33 5.22 -3.30 11.44
CA ILE A 33 3.84 -2.92 11.18
C ILE A 33 2.96 -4.07 11.67
N ASP A 34 2.32 -3.89 12.82
CA ASP A 34 1.42 -4.88 13.43
C ASP A 34 -0.05 -4.53 13.16
N LEU A 35 -0.78 -5.44 12.53
CA LEU A 35 -2.19 -5.29 12.17
C LEU A 35 -3.16 -6.14 13.02
N THR A 36 -2.70 -6.88 14.04
CA THR A 36 -3.55 -7.90 14.72
C THR A 36 -4.61 -7.37 15.67
N ALA A 37 -4.46 -6.14 16.17
CA ALA A 37 -5.27 -5.59 17.27
C ALA A 37 -5.82 -4.19 16.95
N LEU A 38 -5.86 -3.81 15.68
CA LEU A 38 -6.24 -2.44 15.29
C LEU A 38 -7.74 -2.17 15.37
N ASP A 39 -8.56 -3.23 15.48
CA ASP A 39 -10.00 -3.17 15.67
C ASP A 39 -10.41 -3.30 17.15
N ASP A 40 -9.46 -3.53 18.06
CA ASP A 40 -9.75 -3.76 19.48
C ASP A 40 -10.17 -2.45 20.19
N PRO A 41 -11.17 -2.47 21.09
CA PRO A 41 -11.57 -1.29 21.87
C PRO A 41 -10.46 -0.70 22.75
N GLY A 42 -9.42 -1.49 23.05
CA GLY A 42 -8.25 -1.08 23.81
C GLY A 42 -7.05 -0.63 22.97
N ALA A 43 -7.18 -0.62 21.64
CA ALA A 43 -6.12 -0.15 20.75
C ALA A 43 -5.78 1.32 21.03
N ALA A 44 -4.52 1.69 20.88
CA ALA A 44 -4.14 3.10 21.02
C ALA A 44 -4.89 3.95 19.97
N PRO A 45 -5.41 5.14 20.31
CA PRO A 45 -6.29 5.92 19.43
C PRO A 45 -5.74 6.16 18.01
N ASP A 46 -4.41 6.28 17.88
CA ASP A 46 -3.73 6.55 16.61
C ASP A 46 -3.06 5.33 15.97
N ALA A 47 -3.20 4.12 16.55
CA ALA A 47 -2.49 2.92 16.09
C ALA A 47 -2.85 2.58 14.63
N ALA A 48 -4.14 2.59 14.29
CA ALA A 48 -4.61 2.33 12.93
C ALA A 48 -4.08 3.38 11.94
N ALA A 49 -4.14 4.67 12.31
CA ALA A 49 -3.64 5.75 11.48
C ALA A 49 -2.12 5.65 11.27
N HIS A 50 -1.36 5.25 12.31
CA HIS A 50 0.07 5.00 12.22
C HIS A 50 0.42 3.86 11.27
N ALA A 51 -0.24 2.70 11.44
CA ALA A 51 -0.05 1.55 10.57
C ALA A 51 -0.37 1.88 9.10
N VAL A 52 -1.49 2.57 8.83
CA VAL A 52 -1.87 3.00 7.48
C VAL A 52 -0.83 3.95 6.88
N ARG A 53 -0.29 4.91 7.65
CA ARG A 53 0.79 5.79 7.18
C ARG A 53 2.04 5.01 6.80
N GLN A 54 2.46 4.04 7.61
CA GLN A 54 3.62 3.20 7.31
C GLN A 54 3.39 2.35 6.05
N LEU A 55 2.21 1.74 5.90
CA LEU A 55 1.85 0.97 4.69
C LEU A 55 1.80 1.84 3.43
N CYS A 56 1.28 3.06 3.54
CA CYS A 56 1.28 4.04 2.45
C CYS A 56 2.70 4.48 2.08
N LEU A 57 3.60 4.65 3.05
CA LEU A 57 5.01 4.91 2.77
C LEU A 57 5.66 3.74 2.02
N VAL A 58 5.43 2.49 2.44
CA VAL A 58 5.91 1.29 1.73
C VAL A 58 5.36 1.27 0.30
N ARG A 59 4.08 1.56 0.11
CA ARG A 59 3.42 1.66 -1.20
C ARG A 59 4.10 2.69 -2.09
N ASP A 60 4.33 3.89 -1.60
CA ASP A 60 4.84 5.00 -2.41
C ASP A 60 6.35 4.86 -2.70
N LEU A 61 7.11 4.23 -1.80
CA LEU A 61 8.50 3.84 -2.04
C LEU A 61 8.60 2.67 -3.04
N THR A 62 7.70 1.69 -2.95
CA THR A 62 7.58 0.60 -3.93
C THR A 62 7.30 1.16 -5.32
N ALA A 63 6.40 2.14 -5.45
CA ALA A 63 6.09 2.82 -6.70
C ALA A 63 7.30 3.51 -7.36
N ARG A 64 8.33 3.83 -6.56
CA ARG A 64 9.57 4.49 -6.98
C ARG A 64 10.74 3.53 -7.12
N ALA A 65 10.52 2.22 -6.99
CA ALA A 65 11.58 1.22 -6.99
C ALA A 65 12.66 1.45 -5.91
N VAL A 66 12.30 2.06 -4.78
CA VAL A 66 13.20 2.17 -3.61
C VAL A 66 13.14 0.85 -2.84
N LEU A 67 14.28 0.24 -2.53
CA LEU A 67 14.32 -0.99 -1.72
C LEU A 67 13.83 -0.71 -0.30
N VAL A 68 12.73 -1.31 0.11
CA VAL A 68 12.13 -1.13 1.45
C VAL A 68 12.37 -2.38 2.28
N GLN A 69 12.99 -2.19 3.43
CA GLN A 69 13.18 -3.23 4.43
C GLN A 69 12.24 -2.97 5.60
N TRP A 70 11.26 -3.84 5.77
CA TRP A 70 10.18 -3.69 6.73
C TRP A 70 9.74 -5.05 7.26
N GLN A 71 8.94 -5.05 8.32
CA GLN A 71 8.46 -6.23 9.03
C GLN A 71 6.96 -6.09 9.17
N LEU A 72 6.23 -7.19 8.99
CA LEU A 72 4.76 -7.17 8.97
C LEU A 72 4.22 -8.31 9.83
N ARG A 73 3.29 -7.97 10.73
CA ARG A 73 2.42 -8.93 11.39
C ARG A 73 0.98 -8.73 10.93
N LEU A 74 0.37 -9.80 10.44
CA LEU A 74 -1.03 -9.83 10.03
C LEU A 74 -1.89 -10.57 11.06
N PRO A 75 -3.20 -10.29 11.11
CA PRO A 75 -4.17 -11.22 11.70
C PRO A 75 -4.00 -12.63 11.12
N ALA A 76 -4.28 -13.65 11.93
CA ALA A 76 -4.21 -15.04 11.49
C ALA A 76 -5.27 -15.38 10.42
N GLU A 77 -6.40 -14.68 10.45
CA GLU A 77 -7.48 -14.82 9.47
C GLU A 77 -7.80 -13.48 8.78
N PRO A 78 -8.14 -13.49 7.48
CA PRO A 78 -8.19 -14.66 6.60
C PRO A 78 -6.76 -15.17 6.28
N ALA A 79 -6.61 -16.49 6.13
CA ALA A 79 -5.30 -17.12 5.84
C ALA A 79 -4.58 -16.55 4.59
N ASP A 80 -5.33 -15.99 3.63
CA ASP A 80 -4.79 -15.37 2.41
C ASP A 80 -4.71 -13.83 2.46
N GLY A 81 -4.91 -13.20 3.63
CA GLY A 81 -4.92 -11.74 3.79
C GLY A 81 -3.64 -11.04 3.29
N TRP A 82 -2.49 -11.72 3.34
CA TRP A 82 -1.23 -11.22 2.78
C TRP A 82 -1.31 -10.93 1.28
N ARG A 83 -2.21 -11.58 0.53
CA ARG A 83 -2.36 -11.38 -0.92
C ARG A 83 -2.81 -9.96 -1.27
N GLU A 84 -3.57 -9.30 -0.40
CA GLU A 84 -3.99 -7.91 -0.64
C GLU A 84 -2.79 -6.97 -0.71
N LEU A 85 -1.72 -7.29 0.02
CA LEU A 85 -0.51 -6.49 0.11
C LEU A 85 0.61 -6.97 -0.82
N CYS A 86 0.42 -8.09 -1.54
CA CYS A 86 1.51 -8.73 -2.31
C CYS A 86 2.05 -7.91 -3.50
N HIS A 87 1.41 -6.78 -3.83
CA HIS A 87 1.91 -5.80 -4.80
C HIS A 87 2.96 -4.85 -4.21
N LEU A 88 3.04 -4.75 -2.88
CA LEU A 88 4.11 -4.05 -2.17
C LEU A 88 5.39 -4.89 -2.19
N GLN A 89 6.55 -4.25 -2.01
CA GLN A 89 7.80 -5.01 -1.85
C GLN A 89 7.65 -6.01 -0.68
N PRO A 90 8.06 -7.27 -0.85
CA PRO A 90 7.92 -8.28 0.19
C PRO A 90 8.63 -7.84 1.48
N PRO A 91 8.03 -8.04 2.67
CA PRO A 91 8.69 -7.71 3.92
C PRO A 91 9.88 -8.65 4.17
N ARG A 92 10.74 -8.26 5.12
CA ARG A 92 11.83 -9.12 5.60
C ARG A 92 11.29 -10.29 6.41
N THR A 93 10.29 -10.01 7.24
CA THR A 93 9.56 -10.98 8.07
C THR A 93 8.06 -10.78 7.87
N LEU A 94 7.35 -11.90 7.86
CA LEU A 94 5.89 -11.95 7.84
C LEU A 94 5.49 -12.87 8.97
N SER A 95 4.67 -12.40 9.90
CA SER A 95 4.05 -13.24 10.92
C SER A 95 2.52 -13.16 10.88
N GLY A 96 1.85 -14.18 11.41
CA GLY A 96 0.38 -14.25 11.46
C GLY A 96 -0.25 -15.37 10.63
N PRO A 97 0.04 -15.48 9.31
CA PRO A 97 -0.49 -16.56 8.49
C PRO A 97 -0.13 -17.95 9.03
N ALA A 98 -1.00 -18.94 8.84
CA ALA A 98 -0.77 -20.31 9.34
C ALA A 98 0.54 -20.95 8.84
N ASP A 99 0.94 -20.64 7.60
CA ASP A 99 2.26 -21.00 7.04
C ASP A 99 2.99 -19.72 6.59
N GLU A 100 3.62 -19.05 7.55
CA GLU A 100 4.36 -17.80 7.36
C GLU A 100 5.46 -17.92 6.30
N ALA A 101 6.19 -19.05 6.31
CA ALA A 101 7.31 -19.30 5.42
C ALA A 101 6.83 -19.46 3.96
N ALA A 102 5.79 -20.27 3.73
CA ALA A 102 5.24 -20.44 2.38
C ALA A 102 4.60 -19.15 1.85
N ALA A 103 3.86 -18.42 2.69
CA ALA A 103 3.26 -17.13 2.32
C ALA A 103 4.35 -16.12 1.92
N LEU A 104 5.41 -16.00 2.72
CA LEU A 104 6.50 -15.07 2.44
C LEU A 104 7.33 -15.47 1.21
N SER A 105 7.61 -16.77 1.01
CA SER A 105 8.28 -17.27 -0.20
C SER A 105 7.47 -16.89 -1.44
N ARG A 106 6.17 -17.19 -1.42
CA ARG A 106 5.29 -16.91 -2.55
C ARG A 106 5.17 -15.41 -2.85
N TRP A 107 5.09 -14.56 -1.82
CA TRP A 107 5.11 -13.12 -2.02
C TRP A 107 6.40 -12.70 -2.74
N ARG A 108 7.56 -13.19 -2.32
CA ARG A 108 8.85 -12.90 -2.97
C ARG A 108 8.91 -13.38 -4.41
N ASP A 109 8.46 -14.60 -4.67
CA ASP A 109 8.54 -15.23 -5.99
C ASP A 109 7.59 -14.56 -7.00
N GLU A 110 6.41 -14.12 -6.54
CA GLU A 110 5.41 -13.52 -7.42
C GLU A 110 5.47 -11.98 -7.46
N HIS A 111 6.33 -11.33 -6.67
CA HIS A 111 6.40 -9.87 -6.62
C HIS A 111 7.10 -9.29 -7.86
N TYR A 112 6.51 -8.22 -8.40
CA TYR A 112 7.15 -7.36 -9.39
C TYR A 112 6.54 -5.96 -9.33
N LEU A 113 7.28 -4.98 -9.83
CA LEU A 113 6.80 -3.59 -9.91
C LEU A 113 5.63 -3.46 -10.90
N CYS A 114 4.73 -2.55 -10.59
CA CYS A 114 3.46 -2.35 -11.27
C CYS A 114 2.46 -3.51 -11.18
N LYS A 115 2.54 -4.36 -10.15
CA LYS A 115 1.60 -5.49 -9.94
C LYS A 115 0.17 -5.04 -9.62
N CYS A 116 0.00 -3.94 -8.87
CA CYS A 116 -1.30 -3.30 -8.64
C CYS A 116 -1.14 -1.77 -8.70
N VAL A 117 -1.64 -1.17 -9.77
CA VAL A 117 -1.38 0.24 -10.11
C VAL A 117 -2.61 0.95 -10.59
N TRP A 118 -2.60 2.27 -10.42
CA TRP A 118 -3.56 3.13 -11.07
C TRP A 118 -2.87 4.29 -11.81
N ARG A 119 -3.57 4.79 -12.83
CA ARG A 119 -3.22 6.00 -13.56
C ARG A 119 -4.47 6.85 -13.76
N GLN A 120 -4.23 8.14 -13.93
CA GLN A 120 -5.25 9.11 -14.29
C GLN A 120 -4.94 9.62 -15.71
N GLY A 121 -5.88 9.44 -16.63
CA GLY A 121 -5.88 10.07 -17.94
C GLY A 121 -6.78 11.30 -17.98
N PRO A 122 -6.90 11.96 -19.14
CA PRO A 122 -7.88 13.02 -19.32
C PRO A 122 -9.30 12.47 -19.14
N GLY A 123 -9.97 12.86 -18.05
CA GLY A 123 -11.36 12.48 -17.77
C GLY A 123 -11.58 11.05 -17.27
N PHE A 124 -10.56 10.22 -17.07
CA PHE A 124 -10.74 8.86 -16.56
C PHE A 124 -9.64 8.42 -15.59
N VAL A 125 -9.97 7.44 -14.75
CA VAL A 125 -9.01 6.66 -13.96
C VAL A 125 -9.02 5.21 -14.45
N GLN A 126 -7.85 4.59 -14.45
CA GLN A 126 -7.71 3.18 -14.78
C GLN A 126 -6.81 2.48 -13.78
N ILE A 127 -7.33 1.38 -13.24
CA ILE A 127 -6.62 0.49 -12.34
C ILE A 127 -6.29 -0.80 -13.09
N ARG A 128 -5.10 -1.33 -12.84
CA ARG A 128 -4.63 -2.62 -13.33
C ARG A 128 -4.14 -3.41 -12.12
N ASP A 129 -4.78 -4.53 -11.86
CA ASP A 129 -4.44 -5.41 -10.75
C ASP A 129 -4.10 -6.80 -11.25
N ARG A 130 -2.94 -7.33 -10.83
CA ARG A 130 -2.45 -8.67 -11.13
C ARG A 130 -2.14 -9.49 -9.89
N ARG A 131 -2.56 -9.05 -8.70
CA ARG A 131 -2.39 -9.80 -7.44
C ARG A 131 -3.02 -11.20 -7.49
N TRP A 132 -4.04 -11.37 -8.33
CA TRP A 132 -4.87 -12.58 -8.40
C TRP A 132 -4.51 -13.53 -9.56
N GLY A 133 -3.31 -13.40 -10.12
CA GLY A 133 -2.80 -14.27 -11.20
C GLY A 133 -3.29 -13.96 -12.61
N HIS A 134 -4.31 -13.10 -12.76
CA HIS A 134 -4.79 -12.57 -14.04
C HIS A 134 -4.91 -11.05 -13.97
N LEU A 135 -4.96 -10.38 -15.13
CA LEU A 135 -5.15 -8.93 -15.18
C LEU A 135 -6.63 -8.59 -14.97
N ARG A 136 -6.94 -8.00 -13.82
CA ARG A 136 -8.19 -7.27 -13.57
C ARG A 136 -8.02 -5.81 -13.96
N ARG A 137 -9.04 -5.24 -14.57
CA ARG A 137 -9.04 -3.85 -15.03
C ARG A 137 -10.33 -3.16 -14.60
N PHE A 138 -10.18 -2.13 -13.80
CA PHE A 138 -11.25 -1.21 -13.45
C PHE A 138 -11.00 0.11 -14.18
N THR A 139 -11.99 0.65 -14.89
CA THR A 139 -11.88 1.93 -15.60
C THR A 139 -13.18 2.67 -15.45
N THR A 140 -13.10 3.92 -15.04
CA THR A 140 -14.26 4.80 -14.87
C THR A 140 -13.86 6.23 -15.24
N ASP A 141 -14.80 6.95 -15.82
CA ASP A 141 -14.74 8.37 -16.13
C ASP A 141 -15.57 9.22 -15.16
N GLU A 142 -16.22 8.58 -14.19
CA GLU A 142 -17.04 9.24 -13.19
C GLU A 142 -16.16 10.01 -12.18
N PRO A 143 -16.38 11.34 -12.01
CA PRO A 143 -15.56 12.17 -11.12
C PRO A 143 -15.52 11.68 -9.67
N GLY A 144 -16.63 11.10 -9.17
CA GLY A 144 -16.75 10.63 -7.79
C GLY A 144 -15.70 9.58 -7.42
N TYR A 145 -15.36 8.65 -8.32
CA TYR A 145 -14.33 7.64 -8.06
C TYR A 145 -12.95 8.27 -7.95
N ARG A 146 -12.65 9.29 -8.76
CA ARG A 146 -11.38 10.01 -8.68
C ARG A 146 -11.24 10.75 -7.35
N GLU A 147 -12.30 11.41 -6.90
CA GLU A 147 -12.33 12.10 -5.61
C GLU A 147 -12.15 11.13 -4.45
N ALA A 148 -12.86 10.00 -4.48
CA ALA A 148 -12.76 8.94 -3.48
C ALA A 148 -11.35 8.33 -3.41
N ILE A 149 -10.69 8.09 -4.55
CA ILE A 149 -9.27 7.67 -4.58
C ILE A 149 -8.39 8.69 -3.86
N GLY A 150 -8.62 9.98 -4.10
CA GLY A 150 -7.89 11.07 -3.42
C GLY A 150 -8.09 11.04 -1.90
N GLN A 151 -9.33 10.91 -1.44
CA GLN A 151 -9.67 10.84 -0.01
C GLN A 151 -9.07 9.62 0.68
N LEU A 152 -9.08 8.46 0.01
CA LEU A 152 -8.58 7.19 0.57
C LEU A 152 -7.06 7.01 0.40
N SER A 153 -6.38 7.90 -0.31
CA SER A 153 -4.96 7.74 -0.67
C SER A 153 -4.03 7.57 0.53
N TYR A 154 -4.36 8.13 1.70
CA TYR A 154 -3.56 8.02 2.92
C TYR A 154 -4.38 7.59 4.15
N GLY A 155 -5.51 6.93 3.91
CA GLY A 155 -6.45 6.53 4.95
C GLY A 155 -7.52 7.57 5.23
N ALA A 156 -8.77 7.14 5.23
CA ALA A 156 -9.91 7.93 5.70
C ALA A 156 -10.98 7.00 6.29
N PRO A 157 -11.89 7.49 7.16
CA PRO A 157 -13.03 6.70 7.60
C PRO A 157 -13.93 6.34 6.42
N LEU A 158 -14.68 5.24 6.52
CA LEU A 158 -15.64 4.81 5.49
C LEU A 158 -16.64 5.91 5.11
N SER A 159 -17.04 6.74 6.08
CA SER A 159 -17.97 7.86 5.87
C SER A 159 -17.39 9.02 5.05
N ALA A 160 -16.09 9.03 4.75
CA ALA A 160 -15.47 10.08 3.95
C ALA A 160 -15.82 9.98 2.45
N VAL A 161 -16.31 8.82 2.00
CA VAL A 161 -16.61 8.52 0.60
C VAL A 161 -18.07 8.05 0.45
N PRO A 162 -18.69 8.20 -0.73
CA PRO A 162 -20.01 7.63 -1.01
C PRO A 162 -20.03 6.11 -0.82
N GLU A 163 -21.07 5.58 -0.17
CA GLU A 163 -21.21 4.16 0.19
C GLU A 163 -21.08 3.23 -1.02
N ALA A 164 -21.73 3.55 -2.14
CA ALA A 164 -21.66 2.76 -3.37
C ALA A 164 -20.22 2.65 -3.91
N ILE A 165 -19.47 3.75 -3.92
CA ILE A 165 -18.07 3.77 -4.38
C ILE A 165 -17.18 2.96 -3.43
N ALA A 166 -17.41 3.06 -2.12
CA ALA A 166 -16.69 2.27 -1.14
C ALA A 166 -16.96 0.77 -1.30
N ALA A 167 -18.22 0.39 -1.55
CA ALA A 167 -18.63 -0.99 -1.81
C ALA A 167 -17.91 -1.55 -3.04
N ASP A 168 -17.91 -0.83 -4.16
CA ASP A 168 -17.21 -1.24 -5.39
C ASP A 168 -15.71 -1.44 -5.14
N PHE A 169 -15.06 -0.51 -4.43
CA PHE A 169 -13.63 -0.63 -4.13
C PHE A 169 -13.31 -1.82 -3.20
N LEU A 170 -14.21 -2.14 -2.27
CA LEU A 170 -14.06 -3.30 -1.39
C LEU A 170 -14.26 -4.61 -2.18
N GLU A 171 -15.28 -4.66 -3.04
CA GLU A 171 -15.54 -5.81 -3.91
C GLU A 171 -14.36 -6.10 -4.84
N GLU A 172 -13.83 -5.04 -5.47
CA GLU A 172 -12.64 -5.13 -6.33
C GLU A 172 -11.33 -5.30 -5.56
N ARG A 173 -11.38 -5.32 -4.21
CA ARG A 173 -10.23 -5.39 -3.31
C ARG A 173 -9.18 -4.30 -3.56
N LEU A 174 -9.61 -3.10 -3.96
CA LEU A 174 -8.76 -1.95 -4.25
C LEU A 174 -8.48 -1.09 -3.01
N VAL A 175 -9.24 -1.30 -1.95
CA VAL A 175 -9.02 -0.71 -0.62
C VAL A 175 -8.87 -1.83 0.40
N SER A 176 -8.16 -1.56 1.49
CA SER A 176 -8.12 -2.46 2.66
C SER A 176 -8.61 -1.72 3.89
N ARG A 177 -9.14 -2.50 4.86
CA ARG A 177 -9.58 -2.01 6.16
C ARG A 177 -8.47 -2.18 7.17
N THR A 178 -8.27 -1.17 8.00
CA THR A 178 -7.25 -1.19 9.06
C THR A 178 -7.79 -0.36 10.22
N GLY A 179 -8.33 -1.02 11.24
CA GLY A 179 -9.11 -0.33 12.26
C GLY A 179 -10.33 0.36 11.62
N PRO A 180 -10.65 1.60 12.05
CA PRO A 180 -11.76 2.37 11.49
C PRO A 180 -11.47 2.97 10.09
N LEU A 181 -10.29 2.72 9.52
CA LEU A 181 -9.83 3.37 8.28
C LEU A 181 -9.94 2.45 7.08
N LEU A 182 -10.35 3.04 5.96
CA LEU A 182 -10.14 2.51 4.61
C LEU A 182 -8.97 3.24 3.96
N TRP A 183 -8.13 2.51 3.24
CA TRP A 183 -7.03 3.11 2.49
C TRP A 183 -6.80 2.44 1.14
N TRP A 184 -6.36 3.25 0.18
CA TRP A 184 -6.18 2.88 -1.22
C TRP A 184 -4.91 2.03 -1.44
N LEU A 185 -5.08 0.82 -2.00
CA LEU A 185 -3.98 -0.13 -2.20
C LEU A 185 -3.13 0.15 -3.46
N PRO A 186 -3.71 0.41 -4.65
CA PRO A 186 -2.93 0.62 -5.86
C PRO A 186 -1.99 1.83 -5.73
N TYR A 187 -0.69 1.66 -6.03
CA TYR A 187 0.19 2.82 -6.11
C TYR A 187 0.00 3.58 -7.41
N ARG A 188 0.22 4.90 -7.34
CA ARG A 188 0.17 5.79 -8.49
C ARG A 188 1.46 5.65 -9.29
N VAL A 189 1.34 5.32 -10.58
CA VAL A 189 2.48 5.34 -11.50
C VAL A 189 2.75 6.80 -11.87
N ASN A 190 3.81 7.37 -11.31
CA ASN A 190 4.20 8.76 -11.57
C ASN A 190 5.30 8.89 -12.63
N ARG A 191 5.96 7.77 -13.00
CA ARG A 191 7.09 7.73 -13.95
C ARG A 191 7.10 6.37 -14.66
N TRP A 192 7.58 6.33 -15.90
CA TRP A 192 7.86 5.08 -16.58
C TRP A 192 9.14 4.46 -16.00
N LEU A 193 9.07 3.18 -15.63
CA LEU A 193 10.18 2.45 -14.98
C LEU A 193 11.41 2.24 -15.89
N GLN A 194 11.36 2.67 -17.15
CA GLN A 194 12.45 2.48 -18.10
C GLN A 194 13.74 3.19 -17.67
N GLU A 195 13.65 4.32 -16.96
CA GLU A 195 14.81 5.04 -16.40
C GLU A 195 15.36 4.40 -15.12
N ALA A 196 14.57 3.59 -14.40
CA ALA A 196 14.98 2.95 -13.15
C ALA A 196 15.67 1.58 -13.36
N MET A 197 15.72 1.09 -14.61
CA MET A 197 16.35 -0.18 -14.99
C MET A 197 17.75 -0.02 -15.60
N ALA A 198 18.26 1.21 -15.70
CA ALA A 198 19.67 1.43 -15.97
C ALA A 198 20.46 1.22 -14.67
N ILE A 199 20.94 -0.01 -14.47
CA ILE A 199 22.05 -0.32 -13.56
C ILE A 199 23.29 -0.45 -14.43
#